data_AF-A0A6B9TAM9-F1
#
_entry.id   AF-A0A6B9TAM9-F1
#
_cell.length_a   1.000
_cell.length_b   1.000
_cell.length_c   1.000
_cell.angle_alpha   90.00
_cell.angle_beta   90.00
_cell.angle_gamma   90.00
#
_symmetry.space_group_name_H-M   'P 1'
#
loop_
_entity.id
_entity.type
_entity.pdbx_description
1 polymer ?
#
loop_
_entity_poly.entity_id
_entity_poly.type
_entity_poly.pdbx_seq_one_letter_code
_entity_poly.pdbx_strand_id
1 'polypeptide(L)'
;MNTKQIAVIAAVIVIIVAAAAVALMPRDGGEKKGGLYTLDADVVEVTMGGITASPKIVDSIESLYSDIYGDLVDDTLTIEDAMADTAFWDKYCTYEPMITDNGDGTFTVVSTDGKNPVEIELGVMDKMISTSTIYLTTIYYLVCMKYGETPYSEEALANEALVAEYQRVVAGGTTLDYIRTNTELRDYFDADKYIDGGANTLSNYETETLAQNIKDAGSDGSNVVLIASGGMRASSVNLPLVDETVRAAGGQAGIFLSVTDIPEAFASIELLGYLFGYGDYVEPMIQDLQERLYKIYYSLQNTEETHKIYWETYDGTSVRLSGMSGEIVDFFGWDDSLVTGGEVDTETILMEKPDILIFYTNDQRSDDEKMRA
;
A
#
# COMPACT_ATOMS: atom_id res chain seq x y z
N MET A 1 18.77 -3.35 35.94
CA MET A 1 17.31 -3.62 35.96
C MET A 1 17.05 -4.63 34.85
N ASN A 2 16.30 -5.68 35.13
CA ASN A 2 16.34 -6.95 34.39
C ASN A 2 15.52 -6.89 33.07
N THR A 3 16.11 -7.34 31.97
CA THR A 3 15.66 -7.23 30.56
C THR A 3 14.49 -8.15 30.18
N LYS A 4 13.61 -8.52 31.14
CA LYS A 4 12.49 -9.44 30.93
C LYS A 4 11.11 -8.83 31.23
N GLN A 5 11.01 -7.50 31.18
CA GLN A 5 9.76 -6.76 31.44
C GLN A 5 9.64 -5.56 30.49
N ILE A 6 9.86 -5.79 29.20
CA ILE A 6 9.21 -4.94 28.20
C ILE A 6 7.77 -5.45 28.17
N ALA A 7 6.90 -4.63 28.75
CA ALA A 7 5.49 -4.91 28.90
C ALA A 7 4.89 -5.24 27.53
N VAL A 8 4.19 -6.37 27.49
CA VAL A 8 3.04 -6.60 26.61
C VAL A 8 2.12 -5.39 26.79
N ILE A 9 2.30 -4.36 25.97
CA ILE A 9 1.41 -3.20 25.94
C ILE A 9 0.31 -3.58 24.98
N ALA A 10 -0.77 -4.07 25.59
CA ALA A 10 -2.15 -4.04 25.15
C ALA A 10 -2.43 -4.24 23.66
N ALA A 11 -2.92 -5.44 23.35
CA ALA A 11 -3.92 -5.65 22.32
C ALA A 11 -4.98 -4.55 22.41
N VAL A 12 -4.91 -3.58 21.50
CA VAL A 12 -6.02 -2.71 21.19
C VAL A 12 -6.66 -3.36 19.98
N ILE A 13 -7.84 -3.94 20.20
CA ILE A 13 -8.81 -4.19 19.14
C ILE A 13 -9.11 -2.81 18.55
N VAL A 14 -8.40 -2.46 17.49
CA VAL A 14 -8.71 -1.30 16.66
C VAL A 14 -9.77 -1.79 15.71
N ILE A 15 -11.03 -1.50 16.03
CA ILE A 15 -12.08 -1.42 15.01
C ILE A 15 -11.65 -0.26 14.13
N ILE A 16 -11.10 -0.57 12.96
CA ILE A 16 -10.74 0.42 11.95
C ILE A 16 -12.05 1.03 11.46
N VAL A 17 -12.37 2.21 11.98
CA VAL A 17 -13.23 3.15 11.26
C VAL A 17 -12.34 3.86 10.25
N ALA A 18 -11.85 3.11 9.25
CA ALA A 18 -11.40 3.75 8.04
C ALA A 18 -12.66 4.37 7.44
N ALA A 19 -12.67 5.69 7.34
CA ALA A 19 -13.73 6.43 6.68
C ALA A 19 -13.70 6.14 5.18
N ALA A 20 -14.08 4.93 4.77
CA ALA A 20 -14.79 4.73 3.52
C ALA A 20 -16.13 5.43 3.73
N ALA A 21 -16.37 6.52 2.99
CA ALA A 21 -17.71 7.03 2.85
C ALA A 21 -18.49 5.95 2.08
N VAL A 22 -19.08 5.00 2.79
CA VAL A 22 -20.01 4.05 2.21
C VAL A 22 -21.21 4.87 1.76
N ALA A 23 -21.20 5.27 0.49
CA ALA A 23 -22.44 5.54 -0.20
C ALA A 23 -23.08 4.18 -0.45
N LEU A 24 -23.74 3.61 0.56
CA LEU A 24 -24.83 2.67 0.32
C LEU A 24 -25.83 3.47 -0.51
N MET A 25 -25.71 3.41 -1.84
CA MET A 25 -26.56 4.20 -2.73
C MET A 25 -28.00 3.84 -2.34
N PRO A 26 -28.77 4.80 -1.78
CA PRO A 26 -30.03 4.45 -1.20
C PRO A 26 -30.92 3.90 -2.31
N ARG A 27 -31.44 2.69 -2.06
CA ARG A 27 -32.50 2.06 -2.86
C ARG A 27 -33.85 2.76 -2.63
N ASP A 28 -33.85 4.07 -2.45
CA ASP A 28 -35.03 4.88 -2.15
C ASP A 28 -35.72 5.32 -3.43
N GLY A 29 -36.77 4.57 -3.78
CA GLY A 29 -38.07 5.10 -4.22
C GLY A 29 -38.09 6.40 -5.05
N GLY A 30 -37.58 6.37 -6.28
CA GLY A 30 -37.79 7.44 -7.24
C GLY A 30 -37.08 7.19 -8.58
N GLU A 31 -37.87 6.95 -9.64
CA GLU A 31 -37.46 6.62 -11.02
C GLU A 31 -36.61 5.35 -11.22
N LYS A 32 -36.99 4.54 -12.21
CA LYS A 32 -36.16 3.39 -12.64
C LYS A 32 -34.95 3.94 -13.37
N LYS A 33 -33.82 4.09 -12.67
CA LYS A 33 -32.54 4.39 -13.31
C LYS A 33 -32.12 3.23 -14.23
N GLY A 34 -31.63 3.56 -15.42
CA GLY A 34 -31.16 2.58 -16.42
C GLY A 34 -29.76 2.07 -16.11
N GLY A 35 -29.13 1.40 -17.08
CA GLY A 35 -27.74 0.96 -16.95
C GLY A 35 -27.52 -0.08 -15.84
N LEU A 36 -26.38 0.01 -15.18
CA LEU A 36 -25.93 -0.91 -14.14
C LEU A 36 -26.76 -0.81 -12.86
N TYR A 37 -27.53 0.26 -12.65
CA TYR A 37 -28.51 0.34 -11.54
C TYR A 37 -29.61 -0.73 -11.63
N THR A 38 -29.73 -1.41 -12.77
CA THR A 38 -30.66 -2.52 -12.94
C THR A 38 -30.14 -3.84 -12.37
N LEU A 39 -28.86 -3.91 -12.03
CA LEU A 39 -28.26 -5.04 -11.31
C LEU A 39 -28.67 -5.00 -9.83
N ASP A 40 -28.78 -6.18 -9.24
CA ASP A 40 -28.90 -6.34 -7.78
C ASP A 40 -27.50 -6.60 -7.22
N ALA A 41 -26.59 -5.67 -7.47
CA ALA A 41 -25.18 -5.78 -7.11
C ALA A 41 -24.84 -4.80 -5.99
N ASP A 42 -23.96 -5.22 -5.09
CA ASP A 42 -23.33 -4.34 -4.13
C ASP A 42 -22.32 -3.44 -4.85
N VAL A 43 -22.30 -2.15 -4.50
CA VAL A 43 -21.38 -1.17 -5.09
C VAL A 43 -20.42 -0.73 -4.01
N VAL A 44 -19.14 -1.05 -4.21
CA VAL A 44 -18.07 -0.75 -3.27
C VAL A 44 -17.03 0.16 -3.91
N GLU A 45 -16.39 1.00 -3.11
CA GLU A 45 -15.31 1.86 -3.56
C GLU A 45 -14.01 1.53 -2.83
N VAL A 46 -12.90 1.54 -3.57
CA VAL A 46 -11.56 1.29 -3.04
C VAL A 46 -10.62 2.45 -3.29
N THR A 47 -9.80 2.79 -2.30
CA THR A 47 -8.78 3.83 -2.48
C THR A 47 -7.62 3.27 -3.29
N MET A 48 -7.27 3.93 -4.40
CA MET A 48 -6.20 3.47 -5.30
C MET A 48 -4.87 3.28 -4.57
N GLY A 49 -4.52 4.17 -3.62
CA GLY A 49 -3.33 4.02 -2.78
C GLY A 49 -3.37 2.83 -1.81
N GLY A 50 -4.55 2.31 -1.47
CA GLY A 50 -4.74 1.11 -0.65
C GLY A 50 -4.53 -0.19 -1.42
N ILE A 51 -4.71 -0.18 -2.74
CA ILE A 51 -4.49 -1.32 -3.64
C ILE A 51 -3.02 -1.36 -4.08
N THR A 52 -2.11 -1.38 -3.10
CA THR A 52 -0.67 -1.37 -3.33
C THR A 52 0.05 -2.28 -2.35
N ALA A 53 1.25 -2.77 -2.72
CA ALA A 53 2.06 -3.68 -1.91
C ALA A 53 2.72 -2.94 -0.73
N SER A 54 1.89 -2.42 0.17
CA SER A 54 2.22 -1.70 1.40
C SER A 54 1.37 -2.29 2.55
N PRO A 55 1.66 -1.96 3.82
CA PRO A 55 0.81 -2.39 4.96
C PRO A 55 -0.69 -2.18 4.75
N LYS A 56 -1.06 -1.12 4.02
CA LYS A 56 -2.44 -0.71 3.78
C LYS A 56 -3.24 -1.68 2.91
N ILE A 57 -2.60 -2.67 2.27
CA ILE A 57 -3.35 -3.72 1.59
C ILE A 57 -4.26 -4.47 2.57
N VAL A 58 -3.79 -4.72 3.80
CA VAL A 58 -4.59 -5.45 4.80
C VAL A 58 -5.83 -4.65 5.16
N ASP A 59 -5.70 -3.34 5.39
CA ASP A 59 -6.84 -2.44 5.62
C ASP A 59 -7.84 -2.44 4.45
N SER A 60 -7.33 -2.53 3.22
CA SER A 60 -8.17 -2.57 2.01
C SER A 60 -8.93 -3.89 1.89
N ILE A 61 -8.28 -5.01 2.23
CA ILE A 61 -8.92 -6.33 2.30
C ILE A 61 -9.96 -6.36 3.44
N GLU A 62 -9.66 -5.82 4.61
CA GLU A 62 -10.62 -5.68 5.72
C GLU A 62 -11.86 -4.87 5.31
N SER A 63 -11.65 -3.74 4.66
CA SER A 63 -12.74 -2.86 4.22
C SER A 63 -13.62 -3.57 3.18
N LEU A 64 -13.00 -4.17 2.16
CA LEU A 64 -13.72 -4.97 1.16
C LEU A 64 -14.48 -6.13 1.79
N TYR A 65 -13.86 -6.84 2.74
CA TYR A 65 -14.51 -7.95 3.43
C TYR A 65 -15.73 -7.47 4.21
N SER A 66 -15.58 -6.40 5.00
CA SER A 66 -16.68 -5.85 5.80
C SER A 66 -17.84 -5.34 4.94
N ASP A 67 -17.55 -4.73 3.79
CA ASP A 67 -18.59 -4.20 2.90
C ASP A 67 -19.39 -5.30 2.19
N ILE A 68 -18.75 -6.44 1.88
CA ILE A 68 -19.34 -7.52 1.07
C ILE A 68 -19.91 -8.63 1.97
N TYR A 69 -19.16 -9.07 2.96
CA TYR A 69 -19.48 -10.23 3.80
C TYR A 69 -19.97 -9.86 5.20
N GLY A 70 -19.72 -8.63 5.66
CA GLY A 70 -20.09 -8.16 6.99
C GLY A 70 -19.11 -8.57 8.08
N ASP A 71 -19.64 -9.08 9.21
CA ASP A 71 -18.84 -9.41 10.39
C ASP A 71 -17.97 -10.66 10.17
N LEU A 72 -16.79 -10.68 10.79
CA LEU A 72 -15.91 -11.86 10.83
C LEU A 72 -16.61 -13.05 11.50
N VAL A 73 -16.28 -14.26 11.04
CA VAL A 73 -16.78 -15.50 11.64
C VAL A 73 -16.18 -15.73 13.03
N ASP A 74 -14.91 -15.36 13.21
CA ASP A 74 -14.20 -15.43 14.49
C ASP A 74 -13.18 -14.29 14.59
N ASP A 75 -13.41 -13.33 15.48
CA ASP A 75 -12.53 -12.19 15.75
C ASP A 75 -11.46 -12.48 16.82
N THR A 76 -11.52 -13.66 17.45
CA THR A 76 -10.67 -14.06 18.58
C THR A 76 -9.40 -14.81 18.16
N LEU A 77 -9.26 -15.16 16.88
CA LEU A 77 -8.10 -15.84 16.32
C LEU A 77 -6.81 -15.03 16.55
N THR A 78 -5.70 -15.73 16.77
CA THR A 78 -4.41 -15.09 17.06
C THR A 78 -3.37 -15.37 15.99
N ILE A 79 -2.22 -14.67 16.07
CA ILE A 79 -1.05 -14.97 15.23
C ILE A 79 -0.59 -16.43 15.35
N GLU A 80 -0.71 -17.08 16.53
CA GLU A 80 -0.36 -18.50 16.66
C GLU A 80 -1.29 -19.41 15.87
N ASP A 81 -2.57 -19.08 15.76
CA ASP A 81 -3.52 -19.81 14.91
C ASP A 81 -3.14 -19.65 13.44
N ALA A 82 -2.78 -18.43 13.03
CA ALA A 82 -2.31 -18.14 11.67
C ALA A 82 -1.05 -18.95 11.30
N MET A 83 -0.07 -19.04 12.21
CA MET A 83 1.15 -19.83 12.02
C MET A 83 0.89 -21.34 11.93
N ALA A 84 -0.18 -21.82 12.56
CA ALA A 84 -0.55 -23.23 12.53
C ALA A 84 -1.24 -23.63 11.22
N ASP A 85 -1.90 -22.69 10.54
CA ASP A 85 -2.47 -22.89 9.20
C ASP A 85 -1.41 -22.74 8.11
N THR A 86 -0.77 -23.85 7.75
CA THR A 86 0.30 -23.85 6.75
C THR A 86 -0.15 -23.37 5.37
N ALA A 87 -1.43 -23.53 5.00
CA ALA A 87 -1.91 -23.11 3.68
C ALA A 87 -1.98 -21.58 3.59
N PHE A 88 -2.47 -20.93 4.65
CA PHE A 88 -2.42 -19.48 4.80
C PHE A 88 -0.97 -18.98 4.92
N TRP A 89 -0.20 -19.59 5.83
CA TRP A 89 1.12 -19.10 6.19
C TRP A 89 2.12 -19.16 5.04
N ASP A 90 2.13 -20.28 4.31
CA ASP A 90 3.05 -20.47 3.18
C ASP A 90 2.68 -19.53 2.00
N LYS A 91 1.39 -19.23 1.81
CA LYS A 91 0.94 -18.39 0.68
C LYS A 91 1.12 -16.89 0.95
N TYR A 92 0.75 -16.41 2.14
CA TYR A 92 0.63 -14.97 2.38
C TYR A 92 1.64 -14.42 3.38
N CYS A 93 2.19 -15.24 4.29
CA CYS A 93 3.03 -14.76 5.39
C CYS A 93 4.53 -15.02 5.19
N THR A 94 4.88 -16.02 4.39
CA THR A 94 6.28 -16.36 4.12
C THR A 94 6.82 -15.48 3.00
N TYR A 95 7.87 -14.70 3.28
CA TYR A 95 8.49 -13.80 2.31
C TYR A 95 10.02 -13.97 2.28
N GLU A 96 10.63 -13.57 1.16
CA GLU A 96 12.09 -13.49 1.04
C GLU A 96 12.56 -12.10 1.53
N PRO A 97 13.44 -12.04 2.55
CA PRO A 97 14.00 -10.77 3.03
C PRO A 97 14.71 -9.98 1.92
N MET A 98 14.43 -8.67 1.84
CA MET A 98 15.14 -7.75 0.93
C MET A 98 16.31 -7.03 1.63
N ILE A 99 16.51 -7.29 2.93
CA ILE A 99 17.56 -6.70 3.75
C ILE A 99 18.18 -7.76 4.66
N THR A 100 19.48 -7.64 4.92
CA THR A 100 20.20 -8.49 5.89
C THR A 100 21.11 -7.62 6.74
N ASP A 101 21.02 -7.75 8.06
CA ASP A 101 21.93 -7.10 9.01
C ASP A 101 23.29 -7.80 9.00
N ASN A 102 24.35 -7.05 8.72
CA ASN A 102 25.71 -7.56 8.67
C ASN A 102 26.38 -7.66 10.06
N GLY A 103 25.73 -7.12 11.11
CA GLY A 103 26.19 -7.16 12.50
C GLY A 103 27.25 -6.10 12.87
N ASP A 104 27.56 -5.18 11.96
CA ASP A 104 28.53 -4.10 12.14
C ASP A 104 27.91 -2.69 12.00
N GLY A 105 26.57 -2.61 11.96
CA GLY A 105 25.82 -1.38 11.74
C GLY A 105 25.58 -1.06 10.26
N THR A 106 25.93 -1.99 9.35
CA THR A 106 25.55 -1.95 7.95
C THR A 106 24.54 -3.05 7.60
N PHE A 107 23.86 -2.85 6.48
CA PHE A 107 22.87 -3.76 5.92
C PHE A 107 23.24 -4.07 4.48
N THR A 108 23.05 -5.33 4.08
CA THR A 108 23.03 -5.72 2.67
C THR A 108 21.59 -5.63 2.17
N VAL A 109 21.34 -4.75 1.21
CA VAL A 109 20.02 -4.51 0.61
C VAL A 109 19.96 -5.10 -0.79
N VAL A 110 18.92 -5.88 -1.07
CA VAL A 110 18.62 -6.41 -2.40
C VAL A 110 17.76 -5.40 -3.16
N SER A 111 18.36 -4.72 -4.13
CA SER A 111 17.68 -3.80 -5.04
C SER A 111 17.38 -4.51 -6.36
N THR A 112 16.16 -4.46 -6.87
CA THR A 112 15.72 -5.19 -8.07
C THR A 112 14.71 -4.41 -8.92
N ASP A 113 14.82 -4.55 -10.25
CA ASP A 113 13.80 -4.15 -11.23
C ASP A 113 12.76 -5.27 -11.51
N GLY A 114 12.74 -6.31 -10.68
CA GLY A 114 11.97 -7.53 -10.87
C GLY A 114 12.66 -8.57 -11.76
N LYS A 115 13.87 -8.30 -12.27
CA LYS A 115 14.64 -9.25 -13.09
C LYS A 115 16.11 -9.36 -12.69
N ASN A 116 16.72 -8.24 -12.30
CA ASN A 116 18.15 -8.11 -12.07
C ASN A 116 18.39 -7.62 -10.63
N PRO A 117 18.43 -8.53 -9.65
CA PRO A 117 18.78 -8.15 -8.28
C PRO A 117 20.25 -7.73 -8.19
N VAL A 118 20.51 -6.69 -7.41
CA VAL A 118 21.83 -6.17 -7.07
C VAL A 118 21.88 -5.95 -5.56
N GLU A 119 22.94 -6.42 -4.94
CA GLU A 119 23.19 -6.19 -3.52
C GLU A 119 23.94 -4.87 -3.31
N ILE A 120 23.46 -4.06 -2.36
CA ILE A 120 24.03 -2.77 -1.99
C ILE A 120 24.25 -2.76 -0.48
N GLU A 121 25.48 -2.48 -0.04
CA GLU A 121 25.80 -2.31 1.38
C GLU A 121 25.52 -0.86 1.80
N LEU A 122 24.73 -0.67 2.85
CA LEU A 122 24.28 0.63 3.35
C LEU A 122 24.28 0.69 4.88
N GLY A 123 24.50 1.87 5.45
CA GLY A 123 24.20 2.12 6.86
C GLY A 123 22.73 2.50 7.07
N VAL A 124 22.38 2.92 8.30
CA VAL A 124 21.08 3.55 8.57
C VAL A 124 20.97 4.88 7.83
N MET A 125 19.83 5.10 7.19
CA MET A 125 19.50 6.30 6.42
C MET A 125 18.70 7.29 7.27
N ASP A 126 18.94 8.58 7.05
CA ASP A 126 18.24 9.65 7.76
C ASP A 126 16.98 10.10 7.02
N LYS A 127 17.05 10.13 5.68
CA LYS A 127 16.01 10.65 4.79
C LYS A 127 15.85 9.83 3.52
N MET A 128 14.64 9.78 3.01
CA MET A 128 14.30 9.23 1.70
C MET A 128 13.76 10.31 0.76
N ILE A 129 14.17 10.22 -0.49
CA ILE A 129 13.41 10.72 -1.63
C ILE A 129 12.70 9.51 -2.25
N SER A 130 11.39 9.58 -2.51
CA SER A 130 10.67 8.45 -3.07
C SER A 130 9.66 8.80 -4.14
N THR A 131 9.70 8.04 -5.23
CA THR A 131 8.79 8.21 -6.37
C THR A 131 7.53 7.37 -6.27
N SER A 132 7.27 6.70 -5.14
CA SER A 132 6.14 5.80 -4.98
C SER A 132 5.50 5.99 -3.61
N THR A 133 4.17 6.12 -3.61
CA THR A 133 3.38 6.25 -2.38
C THR A 133 3.43 4.98 -1.52
N ILE A 134 3.77 3.82 -2.10
CA ILE A 134 3.94 2.55 -1.38
C ILE A 134 4.90 2.72 -0.20
N TYR A 135 6.10 3.24 -0.47
CA TYR A 135 7.14 3.37 0.54
C TYR A 135 6.86 4.53 1.50
N LEU A 136 6.13 5.56 1.04
CA LEU A 136 5.64 6.63 1.90
C LEU A 136 4.65 6.09 2.94
N THR A 137 3.73 5.23 2.51
CA THR A 137 2.75 4.55 3.37
C THR A 137 3.47 3.60 4.33
N THR A 138 4.41 2.79 3.87
CA THR A 138 5.14 1.86 4.75
C THR A 138 5.89 2.59 5.87
N ILE A 139 6.61 3.68 5.56
CA ILE A 139 7.27 4.49 6.60
C ILE A 139 6.26 5.13 7.54
N TYR A 140 5.11 5.59 7.03
CA TYR A 140 4.06 6.15 7.87
C TYR A 140 3.55 5.14 8.90
N TYR A 141 3.30 3.89 8.50
CA TYR A 141 2.86 2.83 9.42
C TYR A 141 3.94 2.50 10.46
N LEU A 142 5.21 2.40 10.07
CA LEU A 142 6.33 2.19 11.01
C LEU A 142 6.42 3.32 12.04
N VAL A 143 6.24 4.56 11.60
CA VAL A 143 6.25 5.74 12.48
C VAL A 143 5.02 5.72 13.39
N CYS A 144 3.83 5.38 12.91
CA CYS A 144 2.65 5.20 13.76
C CYS A 144 2.88 4.12 14.82
N MET A 145 3.46 2.98 14.45
CA MET A 145 3.79 1.88 15.37
C MET A 145 4.77 2.33 16.46
N LYS A 146 5.77 3.15 16.11
CA LYS A 146 6.70 3.74 17.07
C LYS A 146 6.00 4.62 18.11
N TYR A 147 5.01 5.39 17.70
CA TYR A 147 4.29 6.30 18.59
C TYR A 147 3.06 5.65 19.25
N GLY A 148 2.73 4.41 18.91
CA GLY A 148 1.56 3.70 19.44
C GLY A 148 0.24 4.29 18.94
N GLU A 149 0.24 4.88 17.75
CA GLU A 149 -0.94 5.50 17.14
C GLU A 149 -1.53 4.59 16.05
N THR A 150 -2.85 4.61 15.90
CA THR A 150 -3.51 3.95 14.78
C THR A 150 -3.30 4.77 13.49
N PRO A 151 -2.81 4.16 12.38
CA PRO A 151 -2.65 4.87 11.11
C PRO A 151 -3.92 5.60 10.68
N TYR A 152 -3.78 6.84 10.22
CA TYR A 152 -4.84 7.73 9.73
C TYR A 152 -5.94 8.11 10.74
N SER A 153 -5.76 7.80 12.03
CA SER A 153 -6.63 8.30 13.10
C SER A 153 -6.51 9.81 13.32
N GLU A 154 -7.51 10.41 13.98
CA GLU A 154 -7.44 11.81 14.40
C GLU A 154 -6.27 12.05 15.36
N GLU A 155 -5.98 11.08 16.23
CA GLU A 155 -4.87 11.08 17.18
C GLU A 155 -3.51 11.09 16.47
N ALA A 156 -3.33 10.24 15.45
CA ALA A 156 -2.11 10.21 14.66
C ALA A 156 -1.85 11.55 13.95
N LEU A 157 -2.90 12.19 13.42
CA LEU A 157 -2.79 13.49 12.77
C LEU A 157 -2.46 14.62 13.77
N ALA A 158 -3.01 14.55 14.98
CA ALA A 158 -2.78 15.52 16.04
C ALA A 158 -1.41 15.36 16.73
N ASN A 159 -0.74 14.21 16.56
CA ASN A 159 0.55 13.92 17.19
C ASN A 159 1.71 14.63 16.46
N GLU A 160 2.07 15.82 16.95
CA GLU A 160 3.13 16.66 16.35
C GLU A 160 4.48 15.93 16.24
N ALA A 161 4.81 15.04 17.19
CA ALA A 161 6.09 14.32 17.18
C ALA A 161 6.13 13.25 16.08
N LEU A 162 5.02 12.51 15.91
CA LEU A 162 4.82 11.56 14.82
C LEU A 162 4.95 12.28 13.47
N VAL A 163 4.19 13.36 13.28
CA VAL A 163 4.19 14.14 12.03
C VAL A 163 5.58 14.70 11.72
N ALA A 164 6.26 15.27 12.73
CA ALA A 164 7.60 15.81 12.56
C ALA A 164 8.63 14.72 12.21
N GLU A 165 8.54 13.54 12.81
CA GLU A 165 9.43 12.42 12.49
C GLU A 165 9.16 11.86 11.09
N TYR A 166 7.88 11.71 10.71
CA TYR A 166 7.50 11.29 9.38
C TYR A 166 8.02 12.25 8.30
N GLN A 167 7.81 13.56 8.48
CA GLN A 167 8.32 14.60 7.56
C GLN A 167 9.84 14.70 7.56
N ARG A 168 10.51 14.33 8.66
CA ARG A 168 11.97 14.28 8.72
C ARG A 168 12.50 13.16 7.83
N VAL A 169 11.90 11.96 7.90
CA VAL A 169 12.34 10.80 7.11
C VAL A 169 11.92 10.94 5.66
N VAL A 170 10.67 11.27 5.38
CA VAL A 170 10.18 11.46 4.01
C VAL A 170 10.42 12.89 3.57
N ALA A 171 11.58 13.12 2.94
CA ALA A 171 11.99 14.45 2.52
C ALA A 171 11.29 14.93 1.23
N GLY A 172 10.88 14.02 0.34
CA GLY A 172 10.36 14.40 -0.97
C GLY A 172 10.23 13.27 -1.98
N GLY A 173 10.04 13.64 -3.25
CA GLY A 173 10.01 12.72 -4.39
C GLY A 173 8.75 12.86 -5.23
N THR A 174 7.77 11.97 -5.07
CA THR A 174 6.52 11.99 -5.84
C THR A 174 5.79 13.32 -5.68
N THR A 175 4.95 13.76 -6.62
CA THR A 175 4.33 15.09 -6.47
C THR A 175 3.36 15.14 -5.30
N LEU A 176 3.31 16.28 -4.61
CA LEU A 176 2.42 16.44 -3.47
C LEU A 176 0.94 16.37 -3.89
N ASP A 177 0.62 16.84 -5.11
CA ASP A 177 -0.70 16.71 -5.71
C ASP A 177 -1.11 15.24 -5.89
N TYR A 178 -0.18 14.40 -6.34
CA TYR A 178 -0.42 12.96 -6.49
C TYR A 178 -0.68 12.30 -5.13
N ILE A 179 0.11 12.63 -4.11
CA ILE A 179 -0.10 12.13 -2.73
C ILE A 179 -1.49 12.52 -2.24
N ARG A 180 -1.86 13.80 -2.36
CA ARG A 180 -3.13 14.34 -1.85
C ARG A 180 -4.36 13.78 -2.55
N THR A 181 -4.23 13.43 -3.83
CA THR A 181 -5.33 12.92 -4.64
C THR A 181 -5.53 11.41 -4.47
N ASN A 182 -4.46 10.66 -4.22
CA ASN A 182 -4.47 9.20 -4.32
C ASN A 182 -4.24 8.46 -3.00
N THR A 183 -3.98 9.19 -1.92
CA THR A 183 -3.69 8.61 -0.60
C THR A 183 -4.27 9.45 0.54
N GLU A 184 -4.42 8.84 1.71
CA GLU A 184 -4.83 9.48 2.95
C GLU A 184 -3.69 10.25 3.64
N LEU A 185 -2.50 10.31 3.03
CA LEU A 185 -1.32 11.05 3.56
C LEU A 185 -1.39 12.57 3.31
N ARG A 186 -2.51 13.08 2.78
CA ARG A 186 -2.67 14.45 2.29
C ARG A 186 -2.33 15.55 3.31
N ASP A 187 -2.60 15.28 4.60
CA ASP A 187 -2.48 16.24 5.71
C ASP A 187 -1.17 16.07 6.50
N TYR A 188 -0.32 15.12 6.11
CA TYR A 188 0.94 14.81 6.80
C TYR A 188 2.16 15.53 6.22
N PHE A 189 2.01 16.30 5.14
CA PHE A 189 3.09 17.02 4.48
C PHE A 189 2.88 18.54 4.46
N ASP A 190 3.89 19.25 4.95
CA ASP A 190 4.03 20.68 4.81
C ASP A 190 4.55 21.00 3.39
N ALA A 191 3.72 21.68 2.59
CA ALA A 191 4.03 21.99 1.20
C ALA A 191 5.28 22.87 1.02
N ASP A 192 5.64 23.67 2.03
CA ASP A 192 6.82 24.53 1.97
C ASP A 192 8.11 23.78 2.29
N LYS A 193 8.02 22.59 2.88
CA LYS A 193 9.17 21.76 3.29
C LYS A 193 9.36 20.53 2.42
N TYR A 194 8.28 20.00 1.85
CA TYR A 194 8.32 18.82 1.02
C TYR A 194 9.06 19.11 -0.29
N ILE A 195 10.09 18.30 -0.60
CA ILE A 195 10.87 18.43 -1.83
C ILE A 195 10.08 17.75 -2.96
N ASP A 196 9.21 18.51 -3.62
CA ASP A 196 8.40 18.03 -4.74
C ASP A 196 9.30 17.72 -5.95
N GLY A 197 9.27 16.47 -6.42
CA GLY A 197 10.07 16.03 -7.56
C GLY A 197 9.48 16.33 -8.92
N GLY A 198 8.25 16.83 -9.00
CA GLY A 198 7.57 17.10 -10.27
C GLY A 198 7.25 15.83 -11.08
N ALA A 199 7.39 14.65 -10.47
CA ALA A 199 7.31 13.36 -11.13
C ALA A 199 6.61 12.35 -10.22
N ASN A 200 5.87 11.40 -10.78
CA ASN A 200 5.19 10.33 -10.03
C ASN A 200 5.77 8.95 -10.34
N THR A 201 6.75 8.88 -11.24
CA THR A 201 7.52 7.68 -11.55
C THR A 201 8.95 8.09 -11.85
N LEU A 202 9.90 7.16 -11.75
CA LEU A 202 11.28 7.45 -12.11
C LEU A 202 11.43 7.82 -13.61
N SER A 203 10.58 7.25 -14.47
CA SER A 203 10.63 7.47 -15.92
C SER A 203 10.35 8.92 -16.35
N ASN A 204 9.66 9.71 -15.53
CA ASN A 204 9.42 11.13 -15.79
C ASN A 204 10.10 12.05 -14.76
N TYR A 205 11.02 11.50 -13.95
CA TYR A 205 11.81 12.28 -13.02
C TYR A 205 13.07 12.80 -13.72
N GLU A 206 13.07 14.09 -14.04
CA GLU A 206 14.20 14.74 -14.70
C GLU A 206 15.48 14.59 -13.87
N THR A 207 16.56 14.09 -14.50
CA THR A 207 17.83 13.77 -13.82
C THR A 207 18.41 14.96 -13.06
N GLU A 208 18.34 16.17 -13.62
CA GLU A 208 18.81 17.39 -12.96
C GLU A 208 18.00 17.73 -11.71
N THR A 209 16.67 17.55 -11.78
CA THR A 209 15.75 17.76 -10.65
C THR A 209 15.99 16.73 -9.56
N LEU A 210 16.13 15.45 -9.94
CA LEU A 210 16.49 14.37 -9.00
C LEU A 210 17.80 14.69 -8.28
N ALA A 211 18.85 15.07 -9.02
CA ALA A 211 20.15 15.41 -8.44
C ALA A 211 20.07 16.61 -7.50
N GLN A 212 19.26 17.62 -7.82
CA GLN A 212 19.06 18.78 -6.96
C GLN A 212 18.30 18.39 -5.68
N ASN A 213 17.25 17.57 -5.81
CA ASN A 213 16.43 17.13 -4.68
C ASN A 213 17.23 16.26 -3.68
N ILE A 214 18.14 15.41 -4.18
CA ILE A 214 19.07 14.65 -3.32
C ILE A 214 20.01 15.60 -2.56
N LYS A 215 20.56 16.63 -3.22
CA LYS A 215 21.42 17.65 -2.57
C LYS A 215 20.67 18.43 -1.51
N ASP A 216 19.46 18.86 -1.81
CA ASP A 216 18.65 19.67 -0.90
C ASP A 216 18.25 18.86 0.33
N ALA A 217 17.86 17.59 0.15
CA ALA A 217 17.58 16.67 1.26
C ALA A 217 18.81 16.43 2.14
N GLY A 218 20.00 16.33 1.54
CA GLY A 218 21.28 16.09 2.23
C GLY A 218 22.00 17.34 2.71
N SER A 219 21.41 18.53 2.53
CA SER A 219 22.08 19.82 2.80
C SER A 219 22.50 20.04 4.26
N ASP A 220 21.90 19.29 5.19
CA ASP A 220 22.20 19.28 6.62
C ASP A 220 23.18 18.16 7.04
N GLY A 221 23.75 17.42 6.08
CA GLY A 221 24.66 16.30 6.31
C GLY A 221 23.95 14.96 6.53
N SER A 222 22.64 14.89 6.30
CA SER A 222 21.86 13.66 6.37
C SER A 222 22.29 12.62 5.32
N ASN A 223 22.24 11.35 5.70
CA ASN A 223 22.32 10.22 4.78
C ASN A 223 21.00 10.10 4.00
N VAL A 224 21.04 10.37 2.70
CA VAL A 224 19.86 10.35 1.82
C VAL A 224 19.89 9.14 0.90
N VAL A 225 18.76 8.45 0.76
CA VAL A 225 18.57 7.38 -0.22
C VAL A 225 17.40 7.71 -1.16
N LEU A 226 17.50 7.31 -2.42
CA LEU A 226 16.34 7.28 -3.32
C LEU A 226 15.68 5.90 -3.24
N ILE A 227 14.37 5.85 -3.04
CA ILE A 227 13.60 4.60 -3.11
C ILE A 227 12.52 4.70 -4.19
N ALA A 228 12.60 3.84 -5.20
CA ALA A 228 11.71 3.85 -6.35
C ALA A 228 11.16 2.45 -6.66
N SER A 229 9.99 2.40 -7.30
CA SER A 229 9.41 1.14 -7.76
C SER A 229 10.17 0.59 -8.96
N GLY A 230 10.55 -0.68 -8.92
CA GLY A 230 11.28 -1.39 -9.97
C GLY A 230 10.43 -1.84 -11.17
N GLY A 231 9.10 -1.75 -11.09
CA GLY A 231 8.18 -2.25 -12.12
C GLY A 231 8.28 -1.57 -13.51
N MET A 232 7.82 -2.29 -14.54
CA MET A 232 7.81 -2.13 -16.04
C MET A 232 8.14 -0.78 -16.73
N ARG A 233 8.18 0.37 -16.06
CA ARG A 233 8.63 1.66 -16.62
C ARG A 233 10.05 2.05 -16.22
N ALA A 234 10.70 1.30 -15.32
CA ALA A 234 12.14 1.41 -15.12
C ALA A 234 12.93 1.13 -16.41
N SER A 235 12.36 0.44 -17.40
CA SER A 235 13.04 0.11 -18.66
C SER A 235 13.42 1.32 -19.53
N SER A 236 12.90 2.53 -19.27
CA SER A 236 13.37 3.75 -19.94
C SER A 236 14.52 4.45 -19.21
N VAL A 237 14.87 4.03 -18.00
CA VAL A 237 15.91 4.64 -17.16
C VAL A 237 16.90 3.57 -16.71
N ASN A 238 18.15 3.70 -17.12
CA ASN A 238 19.24 2.78 -16.72
C ASN A 238 19.46 2.88 -15.20
N LEU A 239 19.13 1.83 -14.43
CA LEU A 239 19.27 1.83 -12.95
C LEU A 239 20.68 2.24 -12.48
N PRO A 240 21.77 1.70 -13.07
CA PRO A 240 23.12 2.21 -12.86
C PRO A 240 23.28 3.73 -13.02
N LEU A 241 22.62 4.35 -14.00
CA LEU A 241 22.71 5.80 -14.22
C LEU A 241 21.98 6.58 -13.11
N VAL A 242 20.89 6.04 -12.59
CA VAL A 242 20.16 6.69 -11.48
C VAL A 242 20.94 6.58 -10.19
N ASP A 243 21.48 5.40 -9.87
CA ASP A 243 22.36 5.24 -8.72
C ASP A 243 23.60 6.14 -8.83
N GLU A 244 24.22 6.21 -10.02
CA GLU A 244 25.33 7.15 -10.30
C GLU A 244 24.90 8.60 -10.06
N THR A 245 23.71 8.99 -10.51
CA THR A 245 23.17 10.35 -10.31
C THR A 245 22.98 10.65 -8.82
N VAL A 246 22.39 9.72 -8.07
CA VAL A 246 22.17 9.88 -6.62
C VAL A 246 23.51 10.03 -5.89
N ARG A 247 24.49 9.17 -6.19
CA ARG A 247 25.83 9.23 -5.60
C ARG A 247 26.56 10.51 -5.97
N ALA A 248 26.50 10.93 -7.24
CA ALA A 248 27.11 12.17 -7.71
C ALA A 248 26.49 13.42 -7.06
N ALA A 249 25.23 13.34 -6.65
CA ALA A 249 24.52 14.37 -5.89
C ALA A 249 24.81 14.34 -4.38
N GLY A 250 25.56 13.36 -3.87
CA GLY A 250 25.90 13.21 -2.46
C GLY A 250 24.94 12.32 -1.66
N GLY A 251 24.01 11.63 -2.32
CA GLY A 251 23.20 10.57 -1.71
C GLY A 251 23.98 9.26 -1.58
N GLN A 252 23.42 8.32 -0.81
CA GLN A 252 24.04 7.04 -0.47
C GLN A 252 23.80 5.97 -1.54
N ALA A 253 22.58 5.86 -2.07
CA ALA A 253 22.23 4.93 -3.16
C ALA A 253 20.86 5.23 -3.78
N GLY A 254 20.63 4.71 -4.98
CA GLY A 254 19.30 4.46 -5.52
C GLY A 254 18.88 2.99 -5.31
N ILE A 255 17.82 2.78 -4.54
CA ILE A 255 17.23 1.45 -4.29
C ILE A 255 15.94 1.31 -5.11
N PHE A 256 15.84 0.18 -5.82
CA PHE A 256 14.68 -0.19 -6.62
C PHE A 256 14.01 -1.40 -6.01
N LEU A 257 12.70 -1.33 -5.80
CA LEU A 257 11.92 -2.43 -5.22
C LEU A 257 10.76 -2.76 -6.14
N SER A 258 10.67 -4.01 -6.59
CA SER A 258 9.54 -4.49 -7.38
C SER A 258 8.61 -5.30 -6.47
N VAL A 259 7.75 -4.61 -5.73
CA VAL A 259 6.80 -5.21 -4.80
C VAL A 259 5.42 -5.30 -5.44
N THR A 260 4.84 -6.50 -5.47
CA THR A 260 3.69 -6.85 -6.30
C THR A 260 2.68 -7.78 -5.62
N ASP A 261 3.04 -8.40 -4.49
CA ASP A 261 2.17 -9.25 -3.69
C ASP A 261 2.25 -8.92 -2.18
N ILE A 262 1.46 -9.63 -1.36
CA ILE A 262 1.40 -9.45 0.10
C ILE A 262 2.74 -9.83 0.78
N PRO A 263 3.35 -11.00 0.52
CA PRO A 263 4.68 -11.32 1.04
C PRO A 263 5.73 -10.24 0.75
N GLU A 264 5.79 -9.72 -0.48
CA GLU A 264 6.70 -8.66 -0.88
C GLU A 264 6.39 -7.33 -0.14
N ALA A 265 5.13 -7.07 0.22
CA ALA A 265 4.80 -5.95 1.10
C ALA A 265 5.43 -6.12 2.49
N PHE A 266 5.42 -7.32 3.07
CA PHE A 266 6.10 -7.62 4.34
C PHE A 266 7.63 -7.51 4.24
N ALA A 267 8.22 -7.99 3.14
CA ALA A 267 9.65 -7.78 2.87
C ALA A 267 10.01 -6.28 2.77
N SER A 268 9.11 -5.46 2.19
CA SER A 268 9.29 -4.01 2.09
C SER A 268 9.22 -3.31 3.45
N ILE A 269 8.35 -3.78 4.35
CA ILE A 269 8.25 -3.32 5.74
C ILE A 269 9.57 -3.59 6.46
N GLU A 270 10.09 -4.79 6.33
CA GLU A 270 11.35 -5.18 6.95
C GLU A 270 12.51 -4.32 6.46
N LEU A 271 12.65 -4.18 5.13
CA LEU A 271 13.68 -3.35 4.51
C LEU A 271 13.63 -1.91 5.00
N LEU A 272 12.46 -1.27 4.92
CA LEU A 272 12.31 0.14 5.31
C LEU A 272 12.44 0.32 6.82
N GLY A 273 11.96 -0.63 7.60
CA GLY A 273 12.08 -0.61 9.04
C GLY A 273 13.53 -0.60 9.49
N TYR A 274 14.34 -1.56 9.04
CA TYR A 274 15.75 -1.58 9.40
C TYR A 274 16.54 -0.40 8.81
N LEU A 275 16.30 -0.06 7.53
CA LEU A 275 17.06 1.00 6.85
C LEU A 275 16.88 2.37 7.50
N PHE A 276 15.71 2.66 8.09
CA PHE A 276 15.41 3.95 8.74
C PHE A 276 15.40 3.88 10.28
N GLY A 277 15.89 2.78 10.87
CA GLY A 277 16.07 2.68 12.33
C GLY A 277 14.79 2.38 13.12
N TYR A 278 13.79 1.76 12.46
CA TYR A 278 12.54 1.27 13.05
C TYR A 278 12.52 -0.25 13.24
N GLY A 279 13.68 -0.92 13.27
CA GLY A 279 13.78 -2.38 13.38
C GLY A 279 13.00 -3.00 14.54
N ASP A 280 12.96 -2.32 15.70
CA ASP A 280 12.20 -2.76 16.88
C ASP A 280 10.67 -2.84 16.65
N TYR A 281 10.17 -2.18 15.61
CA TYR A 281 8.74 -2.09 15.27
C TYR A 281 8.35 -2.95 14.06
N VAL A 282 9.32 -3.56 13.37
CA VAL A 282 9.08 -4.38 12.17
C VAL A 282 8.26 -5.63 12.51
N GLU A 283 8.79 -6.50 13.38
CA GLU A 283 8.15 -7.77 13.71
C GLU A 283 6.76 -7.57 14.34
N PRO A 284 6.57 -6.66 15.32
CA PRO A 284 5.24 -6.39 15.86
C PRO A 284 4.23 -5.93 14.80
N MET A 285 4.65 -5.10 13.85
CA MET A 285 3.76 -4.61 12.80
C MET A 285 3.42 -5.71 11.78
N ILE A 286 4.40 -6.52 11.37
CA ILE A 286 4.15 -7.65 10.44
C ILE A 286 3.20 -8.66 11.09
N GLN A 287 3.40 -9.02 12.36
CA GLN A 287 2.52 -9.97 13.06
C GLN A 287 1.09 -9.43 13.21
N ASP A 288 0.90 -8.14 13.52
CA ASP A 288 -0.43 -7.52 13.56
C ASP A 288 -1.16 -7.66 12.21
N LEU A 289 -0.47 -7.31 11.12
CA LEU A 289 -1.01 -7.39 9.76
C LEU A 289 -1.34 -8.83 9.36
N GLN A 290 -0.47 -9.80 9.71
CA GLN A 290 -0.68 -11.22 9.43
C GLN A 290 -1.87 -11.79 10.22
N GLU A 291 -2.02 -11.44 11.49
CA GLU A 291 -3.17 -11.87 12.31
C GLU A 291 -4.48 -11.31 11.74
N ARG A 292 -4.51 -10.03 11.40
CA ARG A 292 -5.68 -9.37 10.81
C ARG A 292 -6.06 -9.98 9.47
N LEU A 293 -5.08 -10.21 8.60
CA LEU A 293 -5.30 -10.89 7.33
C LEU A 293 -5.80 -12.33 7.52
N TYR A 294 -5.30 -13.04 8.53
CA TYR A 294 -5.72 -14.42 8.85
C TYR A 294 -7.19 -14.50 9.27
N LYS A 295 -7.67 -13.56 10.08
CA LYS A 295 -9.08 -13.52 10.51
C LYS A 295 -10.04 -13.46 9.32
N ILE A 296 -9.68 -12.69 8.30
CA ILE A 296 -10.44 -12.60 7.05
C ILE A 296 -10.31 -13.90 6.26
N TYR A 297 -9.09 -14.38 6.06
CA TYR A 297 -8.84 -15.62 5.33
C TYR A 297 -9.67 -16.78 5.92
N TYR A 298 -9.62 -16.94 7.24
CA TYR A 298 -10.39 -17.95 7.97
C TYR A 298 -11.89 -17.79 7.71
N SER A 299 -12.41 -16.56 7.79
CA SER A 299 -13.83 -16.30 7.55
C SER A 299 -14.23 -16.61 6.11
N LEU A 300 -13.37 -16.32 5.13
CA LEU A 300 -13.57 -16.68 3.72
C LEU A 300 -13.55 -18.20 3.48
N GLN A 301 -12.69 -18.95 4.18
CA GLN A 301 -12.69 -20.42 4.09
C GLN A 301 -13.95 -21.06 4.70
N ASN A 302 -14.71 -20.30 5.51
CA ASN A 302 -15.93 -20.75 6.16
C ASN A 302 -17.22 -20.20 5.50
N THR A 303 -17.12 -19.53 4.36
CA THR A 303 -18.28 -19.21 3.50
C THR A 303 -18.34 -20.13 2.28
N GLU A 304 -19.57 -20.42 1.81
CA GLU A 304 -19.80 -21.13 0.55
C GLU A 304 -20.11 -20.16 -0.61
N GLU A 305 -20.10 -18.84 -0.35
CA GLU A 305 -20.44 -17.82 -1.34
C GLU A 305 -19.23 -17.45 -2.20
N THR A 306 -19.42 -17.52 -3.52
CA THR A 306 -18.47 -17.01 -4.51
C THR A 306 -19.14 -15.87 -5.26
N HIS A 307 -18.56 -14.68 -5.20
CA HIS A 307 -19.05 -13.49 -5.89
C HIS A 307 -18.44 -13.35 -7.28
N LYS A 308 -19.21 -12.80 -8.21
CA LYS A 308 -18.73 -12.37 -9.53
C LYS A 308 -18.57 -10.87 -9.53
N ILE A 309 -17.36 -10.41 -9.81
CA ILE A 309 -17.03 -8.99 -9.70
C ILE A 309 -16.97 -8.31 -11.06
N TYR A 310 -17.28 -7.01 -11.09
CA TYR A 310 -16.81 -6.09 -12.12
C TYR A 310 -16.06 -4.94 -11.46
N TRP A 311 -14.76 -4.82 -11.75
CA TRP A 311 -13.93 -3.75 -11.23
C TRP A 311 -13.53 -2.79 -12.35
N GLU A 312 -13.95 -1.53 -12.26
CA GLU A 312 -13.71 -0.49 -13.25
C GLU A 312 -12.65 0.51 -12.79
N THR A 313 -11.78 0.91 -13.72
CA THR A 313 -10.83 2.00 -13.53
C THR A 313 -11.49 3.35 -13.85
N TYR A 314 -10.83 4.44 -13.50
CA TYR A 314 -11.32 5.81 -13.72
C TYR A 314 -11.56 6.19 -15.20
N ASP A 315 -11.02 5.43 -16.16
CA ASP A 315 -11.21 5.68 -17.59
C ASP A 315 -12.35 4.86 -18.21
N GLY A 316 -13.08 4.09 -17.40
CA GLY A 316 -14.20 3.25 -17.84
C GLY A 316 -13.79 1.88 -18.38
N THR A 317 -12.50 1.55 -18.35
CA THR A 317 -12.04 0.18 -18.65
C THR A 317 -12.02 -0.67 -17.40
N SER A 318 -12.18 -1.98 -17.57
CA SER A 318 -12.02 -2.94 -16.51
C SER A 318 -10.57 -2.97 -16.01
N VAL A 319 -10.39 -3.16 -14.69
CA VAL A 319 -9.07 -3.36 -14.08
C VAL A 319 -8.36 -4.54 -14.74
N ARG A 320 -7.04 -4.42 -14.89
CA ARG A 320 -6.18 -5.54 -15.26
C ARG A 320 -5.72 -6.26 -14.01
N LEU A 321 -5.88 -7.57 -13.95
CA LEU A 321 -5.30 -8.41 -12.90
C LEU A 321 -3.78 -8.47 -13.07
N SER A 322 -3.07 -7.68 -12.29
CA SER A 322 -1.62 -7.70 -12.22
C SER A 322 -1.14 -7.08 -10.93
N GLY A 323 -0.20 -7.74 -10.25
CA GLY A 323 0.22 -7.36 -8.91
C GLY A 323 -0.97 -7.43 -7.94
N MET A 324 -1.13 -6.39 -7.11
CA MET A 324 -2.10 -6.38 -6.01
C MET A 324 -3.57 -6.54 -6.41
N SER A 325 -3.99 -6.06 -7.59
CA SER A 325 -5.38 -6.29 -8.04
C SER A 325 -5.66 -7.77 -8.27
N GLY A 326 -4.67 -8.51 -8.79
CA GLY A 326 -4.74 -9.98 -8.90
C GLY A 326 -4.72 -10.64 -7.53
N GLU A 327 -3.81 -10.21 -6.66
CA GLU A 327 -3.67 -10.77 -5.31
C GLU A 327 -4.96 -10.65 -4.48
N ILE A 328 -5.67 -9.51 -4.57
CA ILE A 328 -6.96 -9.31 -3.90
C ILE A 328 -8.00 -10.30 -4.43
N VAL A 329 -8.15 -10.37 -5.76
CA VAL A 329 -9.14 -11.25 -6.39
C VAL A 329 -8.87 -12.72 -6.06
N ASP A 330 -7.60 -13.12 -6.08
CA ASP A 330 -7.15 -14.46 -5.69
C ASP A 330 -7.35 -14.73 -4.19
N PHE A 331 -7.19 -13.72 -3.33
CA PHE A 331 -7.39 -13.84 -1.88
C PHE A 331 -8.86 -14.09 -1.53
N PHE A 332 -9.77 -13.33 -2.15
CA PHE A 332 -11.21 -13.50 -1.97
C PHE A 332 -11.79 -14.70 -2.74
N GLY A 333 -11.08 -15.19 -3.76
CA GLY A 333 -11.57 -16.28 -4.61
C GLY A 333 -12.76 -15.88 -5.49
N TRP A 334 -12.82 -14.60 -5.89
CA TRP A 334 -13.91 -14.08 -6.72
C TRP A 334 -13.85 -14.57 -8.17
N ASP A 335 -15.02 -14.68 -8.82
CA ASP A 335 -15.13 -14.86 -10.26
C ASP A 335 -14.77 -13.55 -10.97
N ASP A 336 -13.64 -13.60 -11.67
CA ASP A 336 -12.96 -12.50 -12.32
C ASP A 336 -13.24 -12.44 -13.83
N SER A 337 -14.24 -13.17 -14.33
CA SER A 337 -14.54 -13.28 -15.76
C SER A 337 -14.84 -11.95 -16.45
N LEU A 338 -15.20 -10.90 -15.70
CA LEU A 338 -15.40 -9.53 -16.18
C LEU A 338 -14.21 -8.60 -15.92
N VAL A 339 -13.13 -9.07 -15.29
CA VAL A 339 -11.92 -8.30 -14.96
C VAL A 339 -10.85 -8.48 -16.05
N THR A 340 -11.06 -7.82 -17.18
CA THR A 340 -10.33 -8.12 -18.42
C THR A 340 -9.13 -7.22 -18.71
N GLY A 341 -8.97 -6.10 -17.99
CA GLY A 341 -8.00 -5.07 -18.33
C GLY A 341 -8.33 -4.24 -19.57
N GLY A 342 -9.56 -4.35 -20.09
CA GLY A 342 -10.02 -3.66 -21.29
C GLY A 342 -11.46 -3.17 -21.17
N GLU A 343 -11.98 -2.59 -22.26
CA GLU A 343 -13.37 -2.19 -22.33
C GLU A 343 -14.30 -3.40 -22.23
N VAL A 344 -15.30 -3.31 -21.36
CA VAL A 344 -16.40 -4.29 -21.25
C VAL A 344 -17.70 -3.53 -21.46
N ASP A 345 -18.43 -3.89 -22.50
CA ASP A 345 -19.67 -3.20 -22.86
C ASP A 345 -20.78 -3.46 -21.83
N THR A 346 -21.72 -2.50 -21.71
CA THR A 346 -22.77 -2.55 -20.70
C THR A 346 -23.70 -3.75 -20.88
N GLU A 347 -23.94 -4.19 -22.12
CA GLU A 347 -24.82 -5.33 -22.38
C GLU A 347 -24.20 -6.62 -21.84
N THR A 348 -22.88 -6.80 -22.00
CA THR A 348 -22.12 -7.91 -21.43
C THR A 348 -22.19 -7.90 -19.90
N ILE A 349 -21.96 -6.76 -19.25
CA ILE A 349 -22.04 -6.66 -17.78
C ILE A 349 -23.45 -7.01 -17.28
N LEU A 350 -24.49 -6.48 -17.94
CA LEU A 350 -25.88 -6.76 -17.59
C LEU A 350 -26.28 -8.23 -17.82
N MET A 351 -25.68 -8.89 -18.81
CA MET A 351 -25.92 -10.30 -19.12
C MET A 351 -25.21 -11.22 -18.13
N GLU A 352 -23.95 -10.93 -17.82
CA GLU A 352 -23.11 -11.73 -16.93
C GLU A 352 -23.46 -11.57 -15.45
N LYS A 353 -24.14 -10.47 -15.11
CA LYS A 353 -24.72 -10.17 -13.78
C LYS A 353 -23.71 -10.35 -12.65
N PRO A 354 -22.63 -9.54 -12.62
CA PRO A 354 -21.83 -9.46 -11.41
C PRO A 354 -22.72 -9.02 -10.25
N ASP A 355 -22.46 -9.56 -9.07
CA ASP A 355 -23.11 -9.20 -7.81
C ASP A 355 -22.31 -8.17 -7.02
N ILE A 356 -21.11 -7.82 -7.48
CA ILE A 356 -20.29 -6.75 -6.90
C ILE A 356 -19.73 -5.85 -8.02
N LEU A 357 -19.88 -4.54 -7.85
CA LEU A 357 -19.26 -3.52 -8.67
C LEU A 357 -18.22 -2.77 -7.83
N ILE A 358 -16.97 -2.72 -8.29
CA ILE A 358 -15.86 -2.07 -7.59
C ILE A 358 -15.41 -0.85 -8.40
N PHE A 359 -15.38 0.32 -7.78
CA PHE A 359 -14.85 1.56 -8.35
C PHE A 359 -13.74 2.14 -7.49
N TYR A 360 -12.92 3.04 -8.03
CA TYR A 360 -11.94 3.76 -7.22
C TYR A 360 -12.53 5.02 -6.60
N THR A 361 -12.18 5.32 -5.35
CA THR A 361 -12.65 6.53 -4.63
C THR A 361 -12.15 7.83 -5.27
N ASN A 362 -11.06 7.79 -6.04
CA ASN A 362 -10.53 8.94 -6.77
C ASN A 362 -11.14 9.10 -8.18
N ASP A 363 -12.08 8.24 -8.58
CA ASP A 363 -12.82 8.36 -9.83
C ASP A 363 -13.74 9.60 -9.78
N GLN A 364 -13.46 10.56 -10.66
CA GLN A 364 -14.15 11.85 -10.71
C GLN A 364 -15.48 11.81 -11.47
N ARG A 365 -15.79 10.68 -12.11
CA ARG A 365 -17.08 10.50 -12.79
C ARG A 365 -18.20 10.47 -11.77
N SER A 366 -19.35 11.03 -12.15
CA SER A 366 -20.56 10.93 -11.35
C SER A 366 -21.05 9.48 -11.24
N ASP A 367 -21.83 9.18 -10.20
CA ASP A 367 -22.41 7.85 -10.03
C ASP A 367 -23.23 7.41 -11.25
N ASP A 368 -23.96 8.33 -11.90
CA ASP A 368 -24.72 8.01 -13.12
C ASP A 368 -23.80 7.70 -14.31
N GLU A 369 -22.62 8.32 -14.40
CA GLU A 369 -21.62 7.97 -15.41
C GLU A 369 -20.97 6.60 -15.13
N LYS A 370 -20.57 6.33 -13.88
CA LYS A 370 -20.04 5.02 -13.44
C LYS A 370 -21.05 3.90 -13.68
N MET A 371 -22.31 4.16 -13.33
CA MET A 371 -23.43 3.22 -13.44
C MET A 371 -24.07 3.21 -14.83
N ARG A 372 -23.57 4.03 -15.77
CA ARG A 372 -23.99 4.07 -17.19
C ARG A 372 -25.50 4.30 -17.37
N ALA A 373 -26.05 5.24 -16.61
CA ALA A 373 -27.49 5.44 -16.39
C ALA A 373 -28.17 6.45 -17.32
#